data_AF-A0A2M8GLL7-F1
#
_entry.id   AF-A0A2M8GLL7-F1
#
_cell.length_a   1.000
_cell.length_b   1.000
_cell.length_c   1.000
_cell.angle_alpha   90.00
_cell.angle_beta   90.00
_cell.angle_gamma   90.00
#
_symmetry.space_group_name_H-M   'P 1'
#
loop_
_entity.id
_entity.type
_entity.pdbx_description
1 polymer ?
#
loop_
_entity_poly.entity_id
_entity_poly.type
_entity_poly.pdbx_seq_one_letter_code
_entity_poly.pdbx_strand_id
1 'polypeptide(L)' 'ESENIEKDYKTVIEEISKYNKNILSKKSIILLTKSDLISQEAINAKIKILKIFNDIVIPVSIHDWSSLEELKKLLKASST' A
#
# COMPACT_ATOMS: atom_id res chain seq x y z
N GLU A 1 12.70 -4.23 8.06
CA GLU A 1 11.48 -3.43 8.03
C GLU A 1 11.83 -2.05 7.46
N SER A 2 10.90 -1.35 6.79
CA SER A 2 11.15 0.01 6.29
C SER A 2 11.29 1.01 7.44
N GLU A 3 12.44 1.66 7.50
CA GLU A 3 12.75 2.71 8.48
C GLU A 3 12.02 4.02 8.15
N ASN A 4 11.83 4.33 6.86
CA ASN A 4 11.13 5.55 6.43
C ASN A 4 10.17 5.27 5.27
N ILE A 5 8.91 4.99 5.62
CA ILE A 5 7.88 4.58 4.67
C ILE A 5 7.47 5.66 3.66
N GLU A 6 7.60 6.94 4.04
CA GLU A 6 7.34 8.06 3.14
C GLU A 6 8.41 8.17 2.07
N LYS A 7 9.69 8.06 2.48
CA LYS A 7 10.82 8.10 1.55
C LYS A 7 10.73 6.94 0.56
N ASP A 8 10.46 5.74 1.06
CA ASP A 8 10.35 4.54 0.23
C ASP A 8 9.24 4.68 -0.81
N TYR A 9 8.06 5.18 -0.40
CA TYR A 9 6.97 5.47 -1.33
C TYR A 9 7.39 6.46 -2.42
N LYS A 10 7.99 7.60 -2.03
CA LYS A 10 8.44 8.63 -2.97
C LYS A 10 9.46 8.09 -3.96
N THR A 11 10.46 7.33 -3.49
CA THR A 11 11.48 6.71 -4.34
C THR A 11 10.85 5.81 -5.40
N VAL A 12 9.93 4.92 -5.01
CA VAL A 12 9.26 4.02 -5.96
C VAL A 12 8.45 4.81 -7.01
N ILE A 13 7.68 5.81 -6.59
CA ILE A 13 6.89 6.63 -7.52
C ILE A 13 7.78 7.42 -8.48
N GLU A 14 8.88 8.00 -7.99
CA GLU A 14 9.85 8.71 -8.82
C GLU A 14 10.48 7.80 -9.86
N GLU A 15 10.87 6.58 -9.48
CA GLU A 15 11.43 5.59 -10.40
C GLU A 15 10.43 5.19 -11.48
N ILE A 16 9.20 4.84 -11.11
CA ILE A 16 8.16 4.44 -12.08
C ILE A 16 7.79 5.62 -13.00
N SER A 17 7.73 6.83 -12.46
CA SER A 17 7.38 8.05 -13.22
C SER A 17 8.41 8.41 -14.28
N LYS A 18 9.68 8.02 -14.10
CA LYS A 18 10.73 8.18 -15.14
C LYS A 18 10.44 7.35 -16.38
N TYR A 19 9.82 6.18 -16.22
CA TYR A 19 9.45 5.30 -17.34
C TYR A 19 8.07 5.61 -17.91
N ASN A 20 7.10 5.98 -17.07
CA ASN A 20 5.74 6.28 -17.53
C ASN A 20 5.08 7.37 -16.66
N LYS A 21 5.08 8.61 -17.15
CA LYS A 21 4.45 9.75 -16.46
C LYS A 21 2.94 9.58 -16.22
N ASN A 22 2.25 8.80 -17.05
CA ASN A 22 0.81 8.54 -16.89
C ASN A 22 0.50 7.62 -15.69
N ILE A 23 1.50 7.09 -14.97
CA ILE A 23 1.23 6.31 -13.76
C ILE A 23 0.58 7.16 -12.67
N LEU A 24 0.92 8.46 -12.60
CA LEU A 24 0.42 9.39 -11.58
C LEU A 24 -1.08 9.67 -11.70
N SER A 25 -1.66 9.46 -12.89
CA SER A 25 -3.09 9.65 -13.15
C SER A 25 -3.90 8.36 -13.00
N LYS A 26 -3.25 7.21 -12.83
CA LYS A 26 -3.95 5.94 -12.61
C LYS A 26 -4.33 5.79 -11.15
N LYS A 27 -5.54 5.26 -10.93
CA LYS A 27 -5.94 4.76 -9.61
C LYS A 27 -4.94 3.69 -9.18
N SER A 28 -4.31 3.91 -8.03
CA SER A 28 -3.36 2.98 -7.43
C SER A 28 -3.87 2.58 -6.04
N ILE A 29 -3.23 1.56 -5.46
CA ILE A 29 -3.51 1.07 -4.12
C ILE A 29 -2.18 0.84 -3.44
N ILE A 30 -2.07 1.22 -2.17
CA ILE A 30 -0.85 0.98 -1.39
C ILE A 30 -1.06 -0.27 -0.52
N LEU A 31 -0.20 -1.26 -0.70
CA LEU A 31 -0.20 -2.49 0.11
C LEU A 31 0.91 -2.42 1.15
N LEU A 32 0.53 -2.42 2.42
CA LEU A 32 1.47 -2.53 3.53
C LEU A 32 1.69 -4.03 3.82
N THR A 33 2.65 -4.62 3.12
CA THR A 33 2.95 -6.05 3.24
C THR A 33 3.69 -6.41 4.54
N LYS A 34 3.63 -7.68 4.95
CA LYS A 34 4.26 -8.21 6.18
C LYS A 34 3.76 -7.52 7.45
N SER A 35 2.49 -7.14 7.45
CA SER A 35 1.86 -6.48 8.60
C SER A 35 1.84 -7.36 9.85
N ASP A 36 1.97 -8.68 9.71
CA ASP A 36 2.09 -9.65 10.81
C ASP A 36 3.34 -9.45 11.68
N LEU A 37 4.39 -8.79 11.14
CA LEU A 37 5.65 -8.58 11.86
C LEU A 37 5.63 -7.36 12.80
N ILE A 38 4.56 -6.56 12.77
CA ILE A 38 4.46 -5.30 13.50
C ILE A 38 3.17 -5.21 14.31
N SER A 39 3.18 -4.41 15.37
CA SER A 39 2.00 -4.20 16.21
C SER A 39 0.90 -3.43 15.47
N GLN A 40 -0.34 -3.58 15.92
CA GLN A 40 -1.48 -2.84 15.38
C GLN A 40 -1.29 -1.32 15.46
N GLU A 41 -0.64 -0.82 16.51
CA GLU A 41 -0.31 0.60 16.65
C GLU A 41 0.67 1.07 15.57
N ALA A 42 1.71 0.27 15.29
CA ALA A 42 2.67 0.55 14.23
C ALA A 42 2.01 0.50 12.84
N ILE A 43 1.10 -0.46 12.60
CA ILE A 43 0.29 -0.54 11.38
C ILE A 43 -0.52 0.75 11.22
N ASN A 44 -1.25 1.16 12.25
CA ASN A 44 -2.11 2.35 12.20
C ASN A 44 -1.30 3.63 11.96
N ALA A 45 -0.13 3.77 12.59
CA ALA A 45 0.78 4.88 12.37
C ALA A 45 1.28 4.93 10.91
N LYS A 46 1.74 3.79 10.37
CA LYS A 46 2.21 3.69 8.98
C LYS A 46 1.08 3.97 7.98
N ILE A 47 -0.13 3.46 8.22
CA ILE A 47 -1.32 3.74 7.40
C ILE A 47 -1.64 5.24 7.40
N LYS A 48 -1.57 5.91 8.56
CA LYS A 48 -1.85 7.36 8.66
C LYS A 48 -0.90 8.18 7.78
N ILE A 49 0.38 7.82 7.74
CA ILE A 49 1.39 8.48 6.88
C ILE A 49 1.08 8.21 5.41
N LEU A 50 0.82 6.95 5.05
CA LEU A 50 0.57 6.55 3.67
C LEU A 50 -0.74 7.12 3.09
N LYS A 51 -1.76 7.34 3.94
CA LYS A 51 -3.03 7.95 3.53
C LYS A 51 -2.90 9.39 3.00
N ILE A 52 -1.79 10.06 3.29
CA ILE A 52 -1.48 11.37 2.71
C ILE A 52 -1.26 11.25 1.19
N PHE A 53 -0.78 10.10 0.72
CA PHE A 53 -0.43 9.88 -0.68
C PHE A 53 -1.52 9.14 -1.47
N ASN A 54 -2.33 8.31 -0.81
CA ASN A 54 -3.39 7.55 -1.44
C ASN A 54 -4.49 7.21 -0.43
N ASP A 55 -5.76 7.39 -0.81
CA ASP A 55 -6.91 7.07 0.04
C ASP A 55 -6.99 5.58 0.41
N ILE A 56 -6.50 4.70 -0.47
CA ILE A 56 -6.59 3.25 -0.30
C ILE A 56 -5.23 2.67 0.13
N VAL A 57 -5.11 2.40 1.42
CA VAL A 57 -3.96 1.74 2.04
C VAL A 57 -4.45 0.50 2.78
N ILE A 58 -3.93 -0.67 2.42
CA ILE A 58 -4.39 -1.96 2.94
C ILE A 58 -3.20 -2.70 3.57
N PRO A 59 -3.26 -3.03 4.88
CA PRO A 59 -2.31 -3.96 5.47
C PRO A 59 -2.58 -5.37 4.96
N VAL A 60 -1.52 -6.08 4.57
CA VAL A 60 -1.63 -7.45 4.06
C VAL A 60 -0.49 -8.32 4.57
N SER A 61 -0.82 -9.56 4.90
CA SER A 61 0.17 -10.59 5.21
C SER A 61 -0.11 -11.85 4.40
N ILE A 62 0.95 -12.46 3.89
CA ILE A 62 0.85 -13.78 3.24
C ILE A 62 0.56 -14.90 4.24
N HIS A 63 0.78 -14.66 5.53
CA HIS A 63 0.47 -15.61 6.61
C HIS A 63 -0.96 -15.45 7.13
N ASP A 64 -1.68 -14.39 6.72
CA ASP A 64 -3.08 -14.16 7.05
C ASP A 64 -3.97 -14.29 5.81
N TRP A 65 -4.60 -15.45 5.68
CA TRP A 65 -5.52 -15.74 4.59
C TRP A 65 -6.69 -14.74 4.49
N SER A 66 -7.15 -14.20 5.62
CA SER A 66 -8.26 -13.25 5.65
C SER A 66 -7.87 -11.95 4.95
N SER A 67 -6.66 -11.46 5.20
CA SER A 67 -6.13 -10.25 4.55
C SER A 67 -6.02 -10.38 3.03
N LEU A 68 -5.69 -11.59 2.54
CA LEU A 68 -5.62 -11.87 1.10
C LEU A 68 -7.00 -11.93 0.44
N GLU A 69 -7.99 -12.52 1.13
CA GLU A 69 -9.36 -12.54 0.64
C GLU A 69 -9.98 -11.13 0.61
N GLU A 70 -9.66 -10.26 1.57
CA GLU A 70 -10.05 -8.85 1.55
C GLU A 70 -9.44 -8.11 0.36
N LEU A 71 -8.13 -8.26 0.13
CA LEU A 71 -7.45 -7.69 -1.04
C LEU A 71 -8.11 -8.15 -2.35
N LYS A 72 -8.40 -9.44 -2.47
CA LYS A 72 -9.05 -10.01 -3.67
C LYS A 72 -10.45 -9.44 -3.91
N LYS A 73 -11.24 -9.23 -2.85
CA LYS A 73 -12.55 -8.58 -2.95
C LYS A 73 -12.42 -7.15 -3.43
N LEU A 74 -11.47 -6.38 -2.90
CA LEU A 74 -11.21 -4.99 -3.30
C LEU A 74 -10.80 -4.88 -4.77
N LEU A 75 -9.94 -5.78 -5.26
CA LEU A 75 -9.53 -5.81 -6.67
C LEU A 75 -10.67 -6.17 -7.62
N LYS A 76 -11.58 -7.04 -7.22
CA LYS A 76 -12.78 -7.37 -8.02
C LYS A 76 -13.76 -6.19 -8.06
N ALA A 77 -13.97 -5.53 -6.94
CA ALA A 77 -14.88 -4.39 -6.84
C ALA A 77 -14.42 -3.18 -7.68
N SER A 78 -13.11 -2.99 -7.86
CA SER A 78 -12.56 -1.90 -8.68
C SER A 78 -12.54 -2.18 -10.18
N SER A 79 -12.89 -3.40 -10.60
CA SER A 79 -12.92 -3.85 -12.01
C SER A 79 -14.33 -3.81 -12.63
N THR A 80 -15.33 -3.24 -11.93
CA THR A 80 -16.71 -3.03 -12.40
C THR A 80 -16.98 -1.53 -12.51
#